data_AF-A6DUG6-F1
#
_entry.id   AF-A6DUG6-F1
#
_cell.length_a   1.000
_cell.length_b   1.000
_cell.length_c   1.000
_cell.angle_alpha   90.00
_cell.angle_beta   90.00
_cell.angle_gamma   90.00
#
_symmetry.space_group_name_H-M   'P 1'
#
loop_
_entity.id
_entity.type
_entity.pdbx_description
1 polymer ?
#
loop_
_entity_poly.entity_id
_entity_poly.type
_entity_poly.pdbx_seq_one_letter_code
_entity_poly.pdbx_strand_id
1 'polypeptide(L)'
;MQSLFHKIGGVPGIEKFLDEFYPIMLNDDRVKDYFKDIDLEALKSHQTFFLSYIFGGIPEYTRQSLKDSHSHLKITNEVFDITLDNMLKALQKVNLDTSSTVAAMSILETVRDDLVSR
;
A
#
# COMPACT_ATOMS: atom_id res chain seq x y z
N MET A 1 -21.39 10.00 2.77
CA MET A 1 -20.54 8.83 3.07
C MET A 1 -19.16 9.34 3.42
N GLN A 2 -18.52 8.80 4.46
CA GLN A 2 -17.12 9.13 4.79
C GLN A 2 -16.16 8.41 3.82
N SER A 3 -15.06 9.07 3.43
CA SER A 3 -14.02 8.43 2.61
C SER A 3 -13.28 7.35 3.41
N LEU A 4 -12.60 6.44 2.70
CA LEU A 4 -11.82 5.40 3.36
C LEU A 4 -10.69 6.00 4.22
N PHE A 5 -10.14 7.14 3.82
CA PHE A 5 -9.18 7.91 4.61
C PHE A 5 -9.73 8.25 6.01
N HIS A 6 -10.98 8.72 6.10
CA HIS A 6 -11.59 9.00 7.40
C HIS A 6 -11.85 7.72 8.19
N LYS A 7 -12.28 6.64 7.51
CA LYS A 7 -12.60 5.34 8.13
C LYS A 7 -11.37 4.64 8.72
N ILE A 8 -10.21 4.75 8.07
CA ILE A 8 -8.96 4.17 8.59
C ILE A 8 -8.39 4.99 9.77
N GLY A 9 -8.85 6.23 9.97
CA GLY A 9 -8.39 7.12 11.04
C GLY A 9 -7.48 8.25 10.56
N GLY A 10 -7.54 8.61 9.28
CA GLY A 10 -6.69 9.63 8.67
C GLY A 10 -5.22 9.19 8.57
N VAL A 11 -4.32 10.17 8.58
CA VAL A 11 -2.87 9.92 8.53
C VAL A 11 -2.39 8.96 9.63
N PRO A 12 -2.73 9.13 10.92
CA PRO A 12 -2.30 8.20 11.97
C PRO A 12 -2.77 6.76 11.75
N GLY A 13 -3.95 6.59 11.16
CA GLY A 13 -4.48 5.29 10.79
C GLY A 13 -3.68 4.61 9.69
N ILE A 14 -3.26 5.38 8.69
CA ILE A 14 -2.41 4.90 7.59
C ILE A 14 -1.01 4.58 8.09
N GLU A 15 -0.41 5.43 8.93
CA GLU A 15 0.91 5.17 9.53
C GLU A 15 0.90 3.87 10.33
N LYS A 16 -0.12 3.66 11.16
CA LYS A 16 -0.30 2.39 11.88
C LYS A 16 -0.46 1.19 10.94
N PHE A 17 -1.19 1.36 9.84
CA PHE A 17 -1.29 0.31 8.81
C PHE A 17 0.09 -0.01 8.22
N LEU A 18 0.91 1.00 7.91
CA LEU A 18 2.26 0.80 7.38
C LEU A 18 3.22 0.18 8.40
N ASP A 19 3.09 0.53 9.68
CA ASP A 19 3.82 -0.10 10.79
C ASP A 19 3.53 -1.60 10.89
N GLU A 20 2.32 -2.04 10.57
CA GLU A 20 1.97 -3.46 10.52
C GLU A 20 2.37 -4.14 9.20
N PHE A 21 2.39 -3.40 8.09
CA PHE A 21 2.65 -3.91 6.75
C PHE A 21 4.13 -4.24 6.51
N TYR A 22 5.04 -3.32 6.82
CA TYR A 22 6.45 -3.51 6.49
C TYR A 22 7.11 -4.70 7.22
N PRO A 23 6.86 -4.96 8.51
CA PRO A 23 7.36 -6.17 9.14
C PRO A 23 6.89 -7.46 8.46
N ILE A 24 5.68 -7.48 7.88
CA ILE A 24 5.19 -8.65 7.13
C ILE A 24 5.99 -8.80 5.83
N MET A 25 6.20 -7.72 5.09
CA MET A 25 6.96 -7.73 3.83
C MET A 25 8.43 -8.15 4.04
N LEU A 26 9.07 -7.63 5.09
CA LEU A 26 10.49 -7.89 5.37
C LEU A 26 10.75 -9.31 5.89
N ASN A 27 9.71 -10.00 6.38
CA ASN A 27 9.78 -11.40 6.80
C ASN A 27 9.27 -12.38 5.73
N ASP A 28 8.79 -11.90 4.58
CA ASP A 28 8.31 -12.75 3.49
C ASP A 28 9.42 -12.95 2.45
N ASP A 29 9.99 -14.15 2.42
CA ASP A 29 11.10 -14.53 1.52
C ASP A 29 10.81 -14.26 0.04
N ARG A 30 9.54 -14.18 -0.36
CA ARG A 30 9.12 -13.96 -1.76
C ARG A 30 9.27 -12.49 -2.19
N VAL A 31 9.29 -11.55 -1.25
CA VAL A 31 9.24 -10.09 -1.54
C VAL A 31 10.22 -9.25 -0.74
N LYS A 32 10.81 -9.77 0.36
CA LYS A 32 11.74 -9.00 1.21
C LYS A 32 12.93 -8.41 0.46
N ASP A 33 13.39 -9.09 -0.58
CA ASP A 33 14.57 -8.69 -1.35
C ASP A 33 14.37 -7.40 -2.17
N TYR A 34 13.12 -7.03 -2.45
CA TYR A 34 12.78 -5.74 -3.08
C TYR A 34 13.09 -4.53 -2.20
N PHE A 35 13.26 -4.75 -0.89
CA PHE A 35 13.46 -3.69 0.10
C PHE A 35 14.90 -3.62 0.62
N LYS A 36 15.83 -4.38 0.02
CA LYS A 36 17.26 -4.28 0.33
C LYS A 36 17.75 -2.86 0.05
N ASP A 37 18.49 -2.30 1.01
CA ASP A 37 19.08 -0.96 0.94
C ASP A 37 18.07 0.19 0.80
N ILE A 38 16.78 -0.06 1.08
CA ILE A 38 15.74 0.98 1.09
C ILE A 38 15.67 1.64 2.47
N ASP A 39 15.61 2.97 2.48
CA ASP A 39 15.22 3.74 3.66
C ASP A 39 13.72 3.54 3.93
N LEU A 40 13.42 2.68 4.90
CA LEU A 40 12.04 2.33 5.26
C LEU A 40 11.24 3.50 5.81
N GLU A 41 11.88 4.45 6.52
CA GLU A 41 11.16 5.58 7.10
C GLU A 41 10.78 6.57 6.00
N ALA A 42 11.70 6.85 5.06
CA ALA A 42 11.40 7.65 3.88
C ALA A 42 10.32 6.97 3.01
N LEU A 43 10.41 5.65 2.83
CA LEU A 43 9.43 4.88 2.06
C LEU A 43 8.03 4.92 2.71
N LYS A 44 7.94 4.71 4.02
CA LYS A 44 6.68 4.80 4.78
C LYS A 44 6.08 6.19 4.67
N SER A 45 6.89 7.24 4.80
CA SER A 45 6.42 8.63 4.64
C SER A 45 5.81 8.86 3.25
N HIS A 46 6.49 8.40 2.19
CA HIS A 46 5.98 8.51 0.83
C HIS A 46 4.70 7.70 0.62
N GLN A 47 4.66 6.46 1.11
CA GLN A 47 3.49 5.60 0.97
C GLN A 47 2.30 6.12 1.79
N THR A 48 2.52 6.75 2.95
CA THR A 48 1.46 7.42 3.73
C THR A 48 0.77 8.50 2.89
N PHE A 49 1.54 9.32 2.17
CA PHE A 49 0.99 10.35 1.29
C PHE A 49 0.19 9.74 0.14
N PHE A 50 0.74 8.71 -0.51
CA PHE A 50 0.07 8.01 -1.59
C PHE A 50 -1.24 7.34 -1.16
N LEU A 51 -1.23 6.63 -0.03
CA LEU A 51 -2.42 5.96 0.52
C LEU A 51 -3.47 6.98 0.96
N SER A 52 -3.04 8.10 1.54
CA SER A 52 -3.94 9.20 1.89
C SER A 52 -4.67 9.74 0.66
N TYR A 53 -3.98 9.83 -0.48
CA TYR A 53 -4.61 10.20 -1.75
C TYR A 53 -5.62 9.17 -2.24
N ILE A 54 -5.21 7.91 -2.45
CA ILE A 54 -6.09 6.91 -3.07
C ILE A 54 -7.28 6.53 -2.17
N PHE A 55 -7.16 6.70 -0.85
CA PHE A 55 -8.26 6.52 0.10
C PHE A 55 -9.20 7.74 0.20
N GLY A 56 -8.96 8.80 -0.58
CA GLY A 56 -9.82 9.98 -0.68
C GLY A 56 -9.60 11.00 0.43
N GLY A 57 -8.35 11.19 0.87
CA GLY A 57 -7.93 12.19 1.85
C GLY A 57 -7.41 13.49 1.23
N ILE A 58 -6.85 13.45 0.02
CA ILE A 58 -6.36 14.64 -0.72
C ILE A 58 -6.77 14.56 -2.22
N PRO A 59 -6.93 15.70 -2.92
CA PRO A 59 -7.51 15.73 -4.26
C PRO A 59 -6.55 15.33 -5.39
N GLU A 60 -5.23 15.42 -5.22
CA GLU A 60 -4.27 15.18 -6.30
C GLU A 60 -3.00 14.44 -5.86
N TYR A 61 -2.63 13.43 -6.64
CA TYR A 61 -1.35 12.74 -6.68
C TYR A 61 -1.16 12.19 -8.09
N THR A 62 0.06 12.23 -8.62
CA THR A 62 0.35 11.71 -9.96
C THR A 62 0.72 10.23 -9.91
N ARG A 63 -0.13 9.38 -10.48
CA ARG A 63 0.16 7.94 -10.66
C ARG A 63 1.43 7.67 -11.48
N GLN A 64 1.87 8.64 -12.28
CA GLN A 64 3.14 8.56 -13.03
C GLN A 64 4.34 8.34 -12.09
N SER A 65 4.38 9.02 -10.94
CA SER A 65 5.43 8.83 -9.94
C SER A 65 5.44 7.41 -9.39
N LEU A 66 4.26 6.79 -9.24
CA LEU A 66 4.13 5.41 -8.80
C LEU A 66 4.75 4.46 -9.83
N LYS A 67 4.38 4.60 -11.11
CA LYS A 67 4.93 3.78 -12.20
C LYS A 67 6.44 3.93 -12.33
N ASP A 68 6.95 5.16 -12.34
CA ASP A 68 8.37 5.43 -12.52
C ASP A 68 9.21 4.82 -11.38
N SER A 69 8.72 4.97 -10.14
CA SER A 69 9.39 4.43 -8.94
C SER A 69 9.48 2.91 -8.92
N HIS A 70 8.56 2.19 -9.59
CA HIS A 70 8.53 0.73 -9.60
C HIS A 70 9.00 0.10 -10.93
N SER A 71 9.22 0.91 -11.97
CA SER A 71 9.55 0.46 -13.33
C SER A 71 10.79 -0.45 -13.42
N HIS A 72 11.76 -0.26 -12.53
CA HIS A 72 13.00 -1.03 -12.49
C HIS A 72 12.89 -2.36 -11.71
N LEU A 73 11.79 -2.57 -10.97
CA LEU A 73 11.60 -3.71 -10.08
C LEU A 73 11.07 -4.96 -10.79
N LYS A 74 10.58 -4.84 -12.02
CA LYS A 74 10.00 -5.94 -12.81
C LYS A 74 8.92 -6.72 -12.05
N ILE A 75 7.97 -5.99 -11.44
CA ILE A 75 6.90 -6.58 -10.63
C ILE A 75 6.00 -7.43 -11.54
N THR A 76 5.83 -8.70 -11.19
CA THR A 76 4.90 -9.61 -11.85
C THR A 76 3.53 -9.57 -11.17
N ASN A 77 2.51 -10.16 -11.81
CA ASN A 77 1.20 -10.34 -11.17
C ASN A 77 1.31 -11.13 -9.85
N GLU A 78 2.14 -12.17 -9.82
CA GLU A 78 2.35 -12.98 -8.61
C GLU A 78 2.94 -12.15 -7.46
N VAL A 79 3.96 -11.33 -7.73
CA VAL A 79 4.56 -10.44 -6.71
C VAL A 79 3.55 -9.41 -6.21
N PHE A 80 2.73 -8.87 -7.11
CA PHE A 80 1.67 -7.94 -6.74
C PHE A 80 0.59 -8.61 -5.87
N ASP A 81 0.16 -9.83 -6.21
CA ASP A 81 -0.81 -10.61 -5.43
C ASP A 81 -0.28 -10.91 -4.03
N ILE A 82 0.99 -11.33 -3.91
CA ILE A 82 1.66 -11.53 -2.62
C ILE A 82 1.68 -10.25 -1.79
N THR A 83 1.95 -9.11 -2.44
CA THR A 83 1.97 -7.80 -1.79
C THR A 83 0.57 -7.43 -1.27
N LEU A 84 -0.48 -7.64 -2.08
CA LEU A 84 -1.86 -7.42 -1.66
C LEU A 84 -2.28 -8.34 -0.51
N ASP A 85 -1.92 -9.61 -0.54
CA ASP A 85 -2.18 -10.53 0.56
C ASP A 85 -1.51 -10.05 1.86
N ASN A 86 -0.29 -9.53 1.77
CA ASN A 86 0.42 -8.97 2.92
C ASN A 86 -0.20 -7.64 3.41
N MET A 87 -0.69 -6.80 2.49
CA MET A 87 -1.48 -5.62 2.85
C MET A 87 -2.80 -6.00 3.55
N LEU A 88 -3.51 -7.03 3.08
CA LEU A 88 -4.73 -7.52 3.72
C LEU A 88 -4.45 -7.98 5.16
N LYS A 89 -3.38 -8.75 5.39
CA LYS A 89 -2.96 -9.16 6.74
C LYS A 89 -2.68 -7.96 7.65
N ALA A 90 -2.05 -6.90 7.14
CA ALA A 90 -1.81 -5.68 7.91
C ALA A 90 -3.11 -4.90 8.16
N LEU A 91 -4.01 -4.81 7.18
CA LEU A 91 -5.31 -4.16 7.34
C LEU A 91 -6.16 -4.84 8.42
N GLN A 92 -6.09 -6.17 8.52
CA GLN A 92 -6.78 -6.94 9.57
C GLN A 92 -6.26 -6.66 10.99
N LYS A 93 -5.06 -6.08 11.12
CA LYS A 93 -4.49 -5.68 12.41
C LYS A 93 -4.81 -4.24 12.80
N VAL A 94 -5.39 -3.46 11.89
CA VAL A 94 -5.94 -2.14 12.21
C VAL A 94 -7.45 -2.24 12.40
N ASN A 95 -8.03 -1.33 13.17
CA ASN A 95 -9.46 -1.36 13.56
C ASN A 95 -10.37 -0.88 12.41
N LEU A 96 -10.27 -1.49 11.23
CA LEU A 96 -11.18 -1.30 10.10
C LEU A 96 -12.26 -2.37 10.13
N ASP A 97 -13.51 -1.98 9.89
CA ASP A 97 -14.58 -2.94 9.70
C ASP A 97 -14.40 -3.71 8.37
N THR A 98 -15.05 -4.87 8.24
CA THR A 98 -14.94 -5.75 7.07
C THR A 98 -15.28 -5.03 5.76
N SER A 99 -16.31 -4.17 5.75
CA SER A 99 -16.71 -3.46 4.53
C SER A 99 -15.66 -2.45 4.09
N SER A 100 -15.04 -1.76 5.05
CA SER A 100 -13.97 -0.81 4.79
C SER A 100 -12.66 -1.51 4.39
N THR A 101 -12.39 -2.70 4.93
CA THR A 101 -11.25 -3.54 4.51
C THR A 101 -11.41 -4.00 3.05
N VAL A 102 -12.59 -4.49 2.66
CA VAL A 102 -12.88 -4.86 1.27
C VAL A 102 -12.72 -3.66 0.34
N ALA A 103 -13.24 -2.50 0.72
CA ALA A 103 -13.09 -1.27 -0.06
C ALA A 103 -11.62 -0.86 -0.22
N ALA A 104 -10.80 -1.00 0.83
CA ALA A 104 -9.36 -0.73 0.78
C ALA A 104 -8.66 -1.65 -0.23
N MET A 105 -8.93 -2.95 -0.17
CA MET A 105 -8.36 -3.92 -1.11
C MET A 105 -8.78 -3.64 -2.56
N SER A 106 -10.05 -3.29 -2.79
CA SER A 106 -10.51 -2.92 -4.13
C SER A 106 -9.83 -1.65 -4.66
N ILE A 107 -9.56 -0.66 -3.81
CA ILE A 107 -8.84 0.56 -4.20
C ILE A 107 -7.37 0.24 -4.51
N LEU A 108 -6.70 -0.56 -3.68
CA LEU A 108 -5.31 -0.98 -3.88
C LEU A 108 -5.16 -1.79 -5.19
N GLU A 109 -6.11 -2.64 -5.53
CA GLU A 109 -6.13 -3.37 -6.80
C GLU A 109 -6.09 -2.43 -8.02
N THR A 110 -6.66 -1.23 -7.93
CA THR A 110 -6.69 -0.27 -9.06
C THR A 110 -5.33 0.25 -9.50
N VAL A 111 -4.26 -0.01 -8.73
CA VAL A 111 -2.89 0.42 -9.08
C VAL A 111 -2.08 -0.68 -9.76
N ARG A 112 -2.66 -1.88 -9.96
CA ARG A 112 -1.98 -3.02 -10.57
C ARG A 112 -1.38 -2.67 -11.93
N ASP A 113 -2.17 -2.06 -12.80
CA ASP A 113 -1.74 -1.71 -14.16
C ASP A 113 -0.63 -0.64 -14.20
N ASP A 114 -0.47 0.12 -13.10
CA ASP A 114 0.61 1.09 -12.95
C ASP A 114 1.93 0.41 -12.50
N LEU A 115 1.86 -0.74 -11.83
CA LEU A 115 3.00 -1.42 -11.20
C LEU A 115 3.49 -2.65 -11.95
N VAL A 116 2.59 -3.47 -12.46
CA VAL A 116 2.94 -4.75 -13.08
C VAL A 116 3.60 -4.50 -14.44
N SER A 117 4.86 -4.91 -14.56
CA SER A 117 5.58 -4.92 -15.83
C SER A 117 5.13 -6.12 -16.66
N ARG A 118 4.73 -5.88 -17.91
CA ARG A 118 4.38 -6.91 -18.90
C ARG A 118 5.62 -7.51 -19.54
#